data_AF-R0JEM9-F1
#
_entry.id   AF-R0JEM9-F1
#
_cell.length_a   1.000
_cell.length_b   1.000
_cell.length_c   1.000
_cell.angle_alpha   90.00
_cell.angle_beta   90.00
_cell.angle_gamma   90.00
#
_symmetry.space_group_name_H-M   'P 1'
#
loop_
_entity.id
_entity.type
_entity.pdbx_description
1 polymer ?
#
loop_
_entity_poly.entity_id
_entity_poly.type
_entity_poly.pdbx_seq_one_letter_code
_entity_poly.pdbx_strand_id
1 'polypeptide(L)'
;MNLLRGDCYTATRIREPVDKQQALVRRESVVNLENFKRQYARRRWKLSYSIVSFCNHLSRSLVKKVLIQDESLVGTFFKEEEERDILI
;
A
#
# COMPACT_ATOMS: atom_id res chain seq x y z
N MET A 1 -10.50 27.88 -8.15
CA MET A 1 -9.79 27.39 -9.36
C MET A 1 -10.20 25.95 -9.58
N ASN A 2 -11.15 25.72 -10.49
CA ASN A 2 -11.68 24.39 -10.78
C ASN A 2 -10.86 23.76 -11.91
N LEU A 3 -9.91 22.88 -11.57
CA LEU A 3 -9.27 21.99 -12.54
C LEU A 3 -10.31 20.94 -12.94
N LEU A 4 -11.00 21.19 -14.06
CA LEU A 4 -11.91 20.23 -14.65
C LEU A 4 -11.08 19.04 -15.15
N ARG A 5 -11.57 17.84 -14.82
CA ARG A 5 -10.96 16.52 -15.05
C ARG A 5 -10.70 16.20 -16.54
N GLY A 6 -10.94 17.14 -17.46
CA GLY A 6 -10.83 17.00 -18.92
C GLY A 6 -9.50 17.47 -19.53
N ASP A 7 -8.67 18.23 -18.80
CA ASP A 7 -7.45 18.84 -19.38
C ASP A 7 -6.27 17.87 -19.50
N CYS A 8 -6.37 16.65 -18.96
CA CYS A 8 -5.30 15.65 -19.08
C CYS A 8 -5.17 15.11 -20.51
N TYR A 9 -6.26 15.05 -21.28
CA TYR A 9 -6.24 14.54 -22.66
C TYR A 9 -5.77 15.60 -23.67
N THR A 10 -5.87 16.88 -23.32
CA THR A 10 -5.38 18.00 -24.14
C THR A 10 -3.95 18.39 -23.78
N ALA A 11 -3.40 17.88 -22.68
CA ALA A 11 -2.05 18.15 -22.24
C ALA A 11 -1.03 17.78 -23.33
N THR A 12 -0.15 18.72 -23.63
CA THR A 12 0.98 18.64 -24.58
C THR A 12 1.94 17.49 -24.31
N ARG A 13 1.81 16.75 -23.19
CA ARG A 13 2.60 15.55 -22.92
C ARG A 13 1.89 14.26 -23.35
N ILE A 14 0.56 14.24 -23.32
CA ILE A 14 -0.29 13.04 -23.49
C ILE A 14 -0.81 12.90 -24.93
N ARG A 15 -1.11 14.01 -25.62
CA ARG A 15 -1.50 14.00 -27.05
C ARG A 15 -0.32 13.66 -27.97
N GLU A 16 -0.60 13.25 -29.21
CA GLU A 16 0.40 13.12 -30.28
C GLU A 16 1.28 14.37 -30.38
N PRO A 17 2.62 14.21 -30.56
CA PRO A 17 3.53 15.34 -30.72
C PRO A 17 3.14 16.17 -31.94
N VAL A 18 2.99 17.49 -31.72
CA VAL A 18 2.64 18.44 -32.79
C VAL A 18 3.87 18.77 -33.64
N ASP A 19 5.06 18.75 -33.02
CA ASP A 19 6.34 19.00 -33.70
C ASP A 19 7.40 17.93 -33.37
N LYS A 20 8.39 17.81 -34.26
CA LYS A 20 9.52 16.88 -34.15
C LYS A 20 10.33 17.13 -32.87
N GLN A 21 10.52 18.38 -32.45
CA GLN A 21 11.24 18.66 -31.20
C GLN A 21 10.50 18.10 -29.98
N GLN A 22 9.18 18.23 -29.96
CA GLN A 22 8.32 17.70 -28.89
C GLN A 22 8.31 16.16 -28.86
N ALA A 23 8.47 15.52 -30.02
CA ALA A 23 8.63 14.06 -30.13
C ALA A 23 9.99 13.61 -29.60
N LEU A 24 11.07 14.31 -29.95
CA LEU A 24 12.43 14.03 -29.49
C LEU A 24 12.55 14.14 -27.97
N VAL A 25 12.10 15.26 -27.39
CA VAL A 25 12.14 15.48 -25.93
C VAL A 25 11.36 14.39 -25.18
N ARG A 26 10.19 13.95 -25.69
CA ARG A 26 9.46 12.84 -25.07
C ARG A 26 10.22 11.51 -25.17
N ARG A 27 10.86 11.24 -26.31
CA ARG A 27 11.61 9.99 -26.54
C ARG A 27 12.88 9.92 -25.68
N GLU A 28 13.56 11.04 -25.50
CA GLU A 28 14.80 11.13 -24.72
C GLU A 28 14.54 11.25 -23.22
N SER A 29 13.36 11.72 -22.80
CA SER A 29 13.01 11.78 -21.39
C SER A 29 12.86 10.38 -20.79
N VAL A 30 13.74 10.05 -19.84
CA VAL A 30 13.71 8.77 -19.12
C VAL A 30 13.06 8.93 -17.75
N VAL A 31 12.32 7.90 -17.32
CA VAL A 31 11.85 7.82 -15.93
C VAL A 31 13.01 7.35 -15.06
N ASN A 32 13.21 8.01 -13.92
CA ASN A 32 14.17 7.53 -12.91
C ASN A 32 13.62 6.27 -12.24
N LEU A 33 13.98 5.10 -12.79
CA LEU A 33 13.51 3.80 -12.33
C LEU A 33 14.00 3.47 -10.91
N GLU A 34 15.18 3.94 -10.54
CA GLU A 34 15.76 3.70 -9.21
C GLU A 34 14.94 4.38 -8.11
N ASN A 35 14.58 5.65 -8.32
CA ASN A 35 13.70 6.36 -7.40
C ASN A 35 12.29 5.75 -7.39
N PHE A 36 11.75 5.42 -8.56
CA PHE A 36 10.42 4.83 -8.71
C PHE A 36 10.28 3.51 -7.93
N LYS A 37 11.23 2.57 -8.13
CA LYS A 37 11.26 1.29 -7.42
C LYS A 37 11.40 1.48 -5.93
N ARG A 38 12.34 2.34 -5.49
CA ARG A 38 12.56 2.65 -4.06
C ARG A 38 11.29 3.20 -3.42
N GLN A 39 10.57 4.10 -4.09
CA GLN A 39 9.35 4.69 -3.55
C GLN A 39 8.18 3.71 -3.55
N TYR A 40 8.03 2.88 -4.58
CA TYR A 40 7.03 1.82 -4.62
C TYR A 40 7.23 0.83 -3.47
N ALA A 41 8.47 0.38 -3.24
CA ALA A 41 8.82 -0.50 -2.13
C ALA A 41 8.46 0.11 -0.77
N ARG A 42 8.81 1.39 -0.54
CA ARG A 42 8.44 2.12 0.69
C ARG A 42 6.93 2.20 0.91
N ARG A 43 6.15 2.49 -0.14
CA ARG A 43 4.69 2.56 -0.07
C ARG A 43 4.09 1.21 0.27
N ARG A 44 4.58 0.14 -0.35
CA ARG A 44 4.14 -1.24 -0.11
C ARG A 44 4.47 -1.68 1.32
N TRP A 45 5.69 -1.42 1.79
CA TRP A 45 6.08 -1.67 3.17
C TRP A 45 5.20 -0.93 4.18
N LYS A 46 4.95 0.37 3.96
CA LYS A 46 4.10 1.18 4.85
C LYS A 46 2.67 0.63 4.92
N LEU A 47 2.11 0.19 3.80
CA LEU A 47 0.78 -0.42 3.77
C LEU A 47 0.77 -1.74 4.53
N SER A 48 1.72 -2.65 4.26
CA SER A 48 1.83 -3.93 4.97
C SER A 48 1.96 -3.74 6.48
N TYR A 49 2.85 -2.83 6.91
CA TYR A 49 3.01 -2.49 8.32
C TYR A 49 1.70 -1.97 8.93
N SER A 50 1.01 -1.06 8.23
CA SER A 50 -0.25 -0.49 8.71
C SER A 50 -1.33 -1.57 8.89
N ILE A 51 -1.42 -2.52 7.96
CA ILE A 51 -2.38 -3.63 8.03
C ILE A 51 -2.06 -4.53 9.22
N VAL A 52 -0.82 -5.00 9.33
CA VAL A 52 -0.39 -5.88 10.42
C VAL A 52 -0.57 -5.21 11.79
N SER A 53 -0.16 -3.94 11.91
CA SER A 53 -0.35 -3.17 13.15
C SER A 53 -1.83 -3.05 13.50
N PHE A 54 -2.69 -2.75 12.53
CA PHE A 54 -4.14 -2.65 12.75
C PHE A 54 -4.74 -3.98 13.19
N CYS A 55 -4.42 -5.07 12.49
CA CYS A 55 -4.85 -6.42 12.86
C CYS A 55 -4.39 -6.77 14.28
N ASN A 56 -3.13 -6.51 14.63
CA ASN A 56 -2.61 -6.76 15.98
C ASN A 56 -3.32 -5.92 17.05
N HIS A 57 -3.60 -4.64 16.78
CA HIS A 57 -4.38 -3.79 17.69
C HIS A 57 -5.81 -4.31 17.87
N LEU A 58 -6.46 -4.76 16.79
CA LEU A 58 -7.80 -5.34 16.86
C LEU A 58 -7.80 -6.66 17.63
N SER A 59 -6.90 -7.60 17.33
CA SER A 59 -6.80 -8.87 18.05
C SER A 59 -6.64 -8.66 19.55
N ARG A 60 -5.75 -7.76 19.97
CA ARG A 60 -5.57 -7.44 21.40
C ARG A 60 -6.78 -6.76 22.03
N SER A 61 -7.44 -5.87 21.29
CA SER A 61 -8.63 -5.16 21.78
C SER A 61 -9.85 -6.08 21.90
N LEU A 62 -10.02 -7.02 20.97
CA LEU A 62 -11.10 -8.01 21.00
C LEU A 62 -10.84 -9.06 22.08
N VAL A 63 -9.63 -9.60 22.20
CA VAL A 63 -9.27 -10.51 23.30
C VAL A 63 -9.48 -9.84 24.66
N LYS A 64 -9.09 -8.57 24.82
CA LYS A 64 -9.34 -7.82 26.06
C LYS A 64 -10.83 -7.63 26.36
N LYS A 65 -11.69 -7.46 25.35
CA LYS A 65 -13.14 -7.34 25.53
C LYS A 65 -13.81 -8.68 25.80
N VAL A 66 -13.39 -9.75 25.14
CA VAL A 66 -13.89 -11.12 25.35
C VAL A 66 -13.47 -11.63 26.73
N LEU A 67 -12.23 -11.40 27.18
CA LEU A 67 -11.79 -11.74 28.53
C LEU A 67 -12.54 -10.99 29.64
N ILE A 68 -13.13 -9.83 29.34
CA ILE A 68 -14.00 -9.09 30.29
C ILE A 68 -15.44 -9.66 30.27
N GLN A 69 -15.86 -10.31 29.18
CA GLN A 69 -17.20 -10.90 29.04
C GLN A 69 -17.28 -12.38 29.39
N ASP A 70 -16.16 -13.10 29.36
CA ASP A 70 -16.19 -14.56 29.29
C ASP A 70 -15.00 -15.20 30.03
N GLU A 71 -15.12 -15.33 31.35
CA GLU A 71 -14.26 -16.22 32.15
C GLU A 71 -14.52 -17.71 31.81
N SER A 72 -15.37 -18.04 30.82
CA SER A 72 -15.83 -19.41 30.55
C SER A 72 -15.49 -20.01 29.18
N LEU A 73 -14.99 -19.26 28.18
CA LEU A 73 -14.79 -19.81 26.81
C LEU A 73 -13.45 -19.54 26.10
N VAL A 74 -12.48 -18.84 26.69
CA VAL A 74 -11.28 -18.36 25.96
C VAL A 74 -10.11 -19.37 25.89
N GLY A 75 -10.34 -20.64 26.25
CA GLY A 75 -9.29 -21.65 26.29
C GLY A 75 -8.84 -22.19 24.92
N THR A 76 -9.61 -22.01 23.84
CA THR A 76 -9.48 -22.87 22.65
C THR A 76 -9.18 -22.18 21.33
N PHE A 77 -9.21 -20.84 21.20
CA PHE A 77 -9.14 -20.22 19.87
C PHE A 77 -7.75 -19.70 19.44
N PHE A 78 -6.79 -19.53 20.35
CA PHE A 78 -5.45 -19.00 19.99
C PHE A 78 -4.28 -19.91 20.34
N LYS A 79 -4.52 -21.09 20.92
CA LYS A 79 -3.46 -21.95 21.41
C LYS A 79 -2.91 -22.94 20.37
N GLU A 80 -3.50 -23.03 19.18
CA GLU A 80 -3.09 -23.98 18.15
C GLU A 80 -2.09 -23.44 17.11
N GLU A 81 -1.72 -22.14 17.16
CA GLU A 81 -0.91 -21.53 16.08
C GLU A 81 0.51 -21.12 16.50
N GLU A 82 0.92 -21.29 17.77
CA GLU A 82 2.24 -20.89 18.25
C GLU A 82 3.33 -21.98 18.14
N GLU A 83 2.98 -23.21 17.74
CA GLU A 83 3.96 -24.32 17.67
C GLU A 83 4.54 -24.61 16.27
N ARG A 84 4.19 -23.85 15.22
CA ARG A 84 4.65 -24.15 13.84
C ARG A 84 5.58 -23.14 13.16
N ASP A 85 5.77 -21.93 13.69
CA ASP A 85 6.49 -20.88 12.94
C ASP A 85 7.89 -20.52 13.47
N ILE A 86 8.53 -21.35 14.32
CA ILE A 86 9.95 -21.17 14.72
C ILE A 86 10.90 -22.05 13.86
N LEU A 87 10.51 -22.42 12.63
CA LEU A 87 11.45 -23.06 11.70
C LEU A 87 11.20 -22.71 10.23
N ILE A 88 11.50 -21.45 9.85
CA ILE A 88 12.10 -21.10 8.54
C ILE A 88 13.08 -19.95 8.76
#